data_AF-A0A1Q2KYU3-F1
#
_entry.id   AF-A0A1Q2KYU3-F1
#
_cell.length_a   1.000
_cell.length_b   1.000
_cell.length_c   1.000
_cell.angle_alpha   90.00
_cell.angle_beta   90.00
_cell.angle_gamma   90.00
#
_symmetry.space_group_name_H-M   'P 1'
#
loop_
_entity.id
_entity.type
_entity.pdbx_description
1 polymer ?
#
loop_
_entity_poly.entity_id
_entity_poly.type
_entity_poly.pdbx_seq_one_letter_code
_entity_poly.pdbx_strand_id
1 'polypeptide(L)' 'MLNALKKFSLFRWELFHTTPSVDEHFAMLEKLRNDGVEFKTKGLNFGGGYGGAGGFDTVYHIYTRKGDEPNADDFHD' A
#
# COMPACT_ATOMS: atom_id res chain seq x y z
N MET A 1 -17.53 -27.15 26.87
CA MET A 1 -16.69 -27.35 25.67
C MET A 1 -17.26 -26.52 24.54
N LEU A 2 -16.65 -25.39 24.21
CA LEU A 2 -16.84 -24.74 22.90
C LEU A 2 -15.45 -24.32 22.42
N ASN A 3 -14.88 -25.11 21.51
CA ASN A 3 -13.67 -24.74 20.81
C ASN A 3 -14.05 -23.59 19.87
N ALA A 4 -13.85 -22.35 20.32
CA ALA A 4 -13.77 -21.22 19.44
C ALA A 4 -12.55 -21.44 18.54
N LEU A 5 -12.76 -22.11 17.40
CA LEU A 5 -11.85 -22.01 16.28
C LEU A 5 -11.84 -20.53 15.90
N LYS A 6 -10.88 -19.79 16.48
CA LYS A 6 -10.38 -18.57 15.87
C LYS A 6 -9.94 -19.01 14.47
N LYS A 7 -10.79 -18.78 13.48
CA LYS A 7 -10.37 -18.62 12.10
C LYS A 7 -9.42 -17.42 12.10
N PHE A 8 -8.17 -17.69 12.46
CA PHE A 8 -7.06 -16.82 12.16
C PHE A 8 -7.01 -16.79 10.65
N SER A 9 -7.75 -15.87 10.05
CA SER A 9 -7.64 -15.62 8.64
C SER A 9 -6.19 -15.27 8.37
N LEU A 10 -5.55 -16.08 7.52
CA LEU A 10 -4.20 -15.89 7.01
C LEU A 10 -4.20 -14.70 6.04
N PHE A 11 -4.71 -13.54 6.47
CA PHE A 11 -4.68 -12.31 5.69
C PHE A 11 -3.22 -11.87 5.61
N ARG A 12 -2.55 -12.28 4.53
CA ARG A 12 -1.22 -11.83 4.17
C ARG A 12 -1.35 -10.49 3.44
N TRP A 13 -0.61 -9.51 3.92
CA TRP A 13 -0.45 -8.23 3.24
C TRP A 13 0.56 -8.42 2.11
N GLU A 14 0.18 -8.09 0.89
CA GLU A 14 1.02 -8.20 -0.30
C GLU A 14 1.26 -6.79 -0.88
N LEU A 15 2.45 -6.57 -1.43
CA LEU A 15 2.80 -5.27 -2.01
C LEU A 15 2.02 -5.09 -3.30
N PHE A 16 1.16 -4.09 -3.33
CA PHE A 16 0.27 -3.80 -4.45
C PHE A 16 0.86 -2.72 -5.37
N HIS A 17 1.33 -1.62 -4.79
CA HIS A 17 1.83 -0.48 -5.54
C HIS A 17 3.02 0.16 -4.85
N THR A 18 3.94 0.71 -5.63
CA THR A 18 5.14 1.42 -5.16
C THR A 18 5.36 2.63 -6.04
N THR A 19 5.42 3.82 -5.43
CA THR A 19 5.65 5.06 -6.15
C THR A 19 6.49 6.03 -5.31
N PRO A 20 7.44 6.77 -5.91
CA PRO A 20 8.08 7.92 -5.26
C PRO A 20 7.22 9.20 -5.33
N SER A 21 6.15 9.20 -6.14
CA SER A 21 5.27 10.36 -6.31
C SER A 21 4.21 10.43 -5.22
N VAL A 22 4.15 11.57 -4.53
CA VAL A 22 3.13 11.84 -3.49
C VAL A 22 1.73 11.88 -4.10
N ASP A 23 1.58 12.49 -5.28
CA ASP A 23 0.28 12.64 -5.93
C ASP A 23 -0.27 11.28 -6.38
N GLU A 24 0.59 10.45 -6.99
CA GLU A 24 0.22 9.09 -7.41
C GLU A 24 -0.11 8.22 -6.19
N HIS A 25 0.64 8.39 -5.10
CA HIS A 25 0.37 7.69 -3.85
C HIS A 25 -1.05 7.99 -3.36
N PHE A 26 -1.42 9.26 -3.23
CA PHE A 26 -2.76 9.64 -2.73
C PHE A 26 -3.88 9.27 -3.70
N ALA A 27 -3.68 9.42 -5.00
CA ALA A 27 -4.65 8.99 -6.01
C ALA A 27 -4.96 7.48 -5.87
N MET A 28 -3.94 6.66 -5.65
CA MET A 28 -4.12 5.22 -5.44
C MET A 28 -4.84 4.91 -4.12
N LEU A 29 -4.57 5.66 -3.04
CA LEU A 29 -5.30 5.48 -1.77
C LEU A 29 -6.79 5.83 -1.90
N GLU A 30 -7.12 6.85 -2.68
CA GLU A 30 -8.50 7.24 -2.94
C GLU A 30 -9.23 6.16 -3.72
N LYS A 31 -8.61 5.62 -4.79
CA LYS A 31 -9.18 4.50 -5.56
C LYS A 31 -9.45 3.29 -4.68
N LEU A 32 -8.45 2.83 -3.91
CA LEU A 32 -8.61 1.68 -3.01
C LEU A 32 -9.70 1.92 -1.94
N ARG A 33 -9.83 3.15 -1.44
CA ARG A 33 -10.90 3.52 -0.51
C ARG A 33 -12.28 3.46 -1.17
N ASN A 34 -12.41 3.95 -2.40
CA ASN A 34 -13.67 3.93 -3.16
C ASN A 34 -14.11 2.49 -3.48
N ASP A 35 -13.15 1.61 -3.74
CA ASP A 35 -13.39 0.19 -4.02
C ASP A 35 -13.63 -0.65 -2.74
N GLY A 36 -13.58 -0.03 -1.56
CA GLY A 36 -13.76 -0.72 -0.27
C GLY A 36 -12.61 -1.66 0.09
N VAL A 37 -11.44 -1.50 -0.54
CA VAL A 37 -10.26 -2.35 -0.34
C VAL A 37 -9.49 -1.87 0.89
N GLU A 38 -9.24 -2.78 1.82
CA GLU A 38 -8.37 -2.49 2.96
C GLU A 38 -6.90 -2.40 2.52
N PHE A 39 -6.24 -1.30 2.88
CA PHE A 39 -4.83 -1.07 2.55
C PHE A 39 -3.98 -0.65 3.75
N LYS A 40 -2.67 -0.87 3.63
CA LYS A 40 -1.62 -0.34 4.52
C LYS A 40 -0.58 0.40 3.70
N THR A 41 -0.07 1.50 4.23
CA THR A 41 1.00 2.26 3.58
C THR A 41 2.30 2.14 4.37
N LYS A 42 3.43 2.18 3.67
CA LYS A 42 4.76 2.28 4.26
C LYS A 42 5.61 3.23 3.44
N GLY A 43 6.03 4.33 4.05
CA GLY A 43 7.04 5.23 3.46
C GLY A 43 8.44 4.74 3.80
N LEU A 44 9.28 4.53 2.79
CA LEU A 44 10.71 4.34 2.94
C LEU A 44 11.38 5.69 2.68
N ASN A 45 11.86 6.31 3.75
CA ASN A 45 12.64 7.53 3.66
C ASN A 45 14.11 7.13 3.55
N PHE A 46 14.70 7.37 2.38
CA PHE A 46 16.15 7.23 2.23
C PHE A 46 16.77 8.50 2.80
N GLY A 47 17.26 8.42 4.04
CA GLY A 47 17.81 9.56 4.77
C GLY A 47 18.91 10.28 3.97
N GLY A 48 18.71 11.57 3.73
CA GLY A 48 19.72 12.44 3.13
C GLY A 48 20.92 12.57 4.05
N GLY A 49 22.10 12.17 3.56
CA GLY A 49 23.37 12.33 4.27
C GLY A 49 23.68 13.79 4.59
N TYR A 50 24.42 14.00 5.68
CA TYR A 50 24.99 15.27 6.14
C TYR A 50 25.59 16.06 4.95
N GLY A 51 24.95 17.16 4.53
CA GLY A 51 25.46 17.94 3.38
C GLY A 51 24.45 18.73 2.52
N GLY A 52 23.16 18.80 2.87
CA GLY A 52 22.27 19.87 2.40
C GLY A 52 21.85 19.88 0.92
N ALA A 53 22.14 18.86 0.12
CA ALA A 53 21.82 18.85 -1.32
C ALA A 53 21.29 17.50 -1.87
N GLY A 54 20.75 16.64 -1.01
CA GLY A 54 20.10 15.39 -1.44
C GLY A 54 18.60 15.50 -1.29
N GLY A 55 17.86 15.66 -2.38
CA GLY A 55 16.40 15.56 -2.38
C GLY A 55 15.98 14.26 -1.70
N PHE A 56 15.11 14.36 -0.69
CA PHE A 56 14.59 13.21 0.01
C PHE A 56 13.70 12.42 -0.96
N ASP A 57 14.23 11.35 -1.54
CA ASP A 57 13.42 10.44 -2.34
C ASP A 57 12.67 9.52 -1.36
N THR A 58 11.41 9.86 -1.10
CA THR A 58 10.54 9.04 -0.26
C THR A 58 9.79 8.09 -1.17
N VAL A 59 10.02 6.79 -1.02
CA VAL A 59 9.28 5.78 -1.79
C VAL A 59 8.11 5.30 -0.96
N TYR A 60 6.91 5.45 -1.49
CA TYR A 60 5.67 5.01 -0.88
C TYR A 60 5.28 3.63 -1.36
N HIS A 61 5.14 2.69 -0.43
CA HIS A 61 4.59 1.36 -0.69
C HIS A 61 3.15 1.29 -0.20
N ILE A 62 2.29 0.70 -1.00
CA ILE A 62 0.90 0.38 -0.66
C ILE A 62 0.77 -1.15 -0.67
N TYR A 63 0.23 -1.68 0.42
CA TYR A 63 -0.04 -3.09 0.61
C TYR A 63 -1.54 -3.32 0.72
N THR A 64 -2.05 -4.33 0.04
CA THR A 64 -3.45 -4.78 0.14
C THR A 64 -3.51 -6.19 0.71
N ARG A 65 -4.71 -6.66 1.04
CA ARG A 65 -4.92 -8.06 1.41
C ARG A 65 -4.98 -8.90 0.14
N LYS A 66 -4.30 -10.04 0.16
CA LYS A 66 -4.38 -11.04 -0.92
C LYS A 66 -5.85 -11.40 -1.21
N GLY A 67 -6.30 -11.14 -2.43
CA GLY A 67 -7.68 -11.42 -2.88
C GLY A 67 -8.65 -10.25 -2.82
N ASP A 68 -8.26 -9.12 -2.20
CA ASP A 68 -8.99 -7.84 -2.25
C ASP A 68 -8.37 -6.88 -3.29
N GLU A 69 -7.57 -7.39 -4.23
CA GLU A 69 -6.93 -6.57 -5.26
C GLU A 69 -7.99 -6.05 -6.25
N PRO A 70 -8.03 -4.74 -6.55
CA PRO A 70 -8.92 -4.23 -7.60
C PRO A 70 -8.53 -4.83 -8.96
N ASN A 71 -9.51 -5.05 -9.84
CA ASN A 71 -9.25 -5.64 -11.16
C ASN A 71 -8.21 -4.79 -11.91
N ALA A 72 -7.13 -5.43 -12.35
CA ALA A 72 -6.05 -4.78 -13.09
C ALA A 72 -6.51 -4.15 -14.41
N ASP A 73 -7.69 -4.54 -14.92
CA ASP A 73 -8.30 -3.99 -16.13
C ASP A 73 -8.89 -2.58 -15.92
N ASP A 74 -9.11 -2.13 -14.68
CA ASP A 74 -9.58 -0.78 -14.35
C ASP A 74 -8.46 0.28 -14.37
N PHE A 75 -7.28 -0.07 -14.92
CA PHE A 75 -6.06 0.78 -14.90
C PHE A 75 -5.62 1.26 -16.29
N HIS A 76 -6.42 1.02 -17.33
CA HIS A 76 -6.20 1.55 -18.68
C HIS A 76 -7.35 2.50 -19.07
N ASP A 77 -7.06 3.80 -19.04
CA ASP A 77 -7.78 4.85 -19.81
C ASP A 77 -6.92 5.25 -21.01
#